data_AF-A0A960YYE4-F1
#
_entry.id   AF-A0A960YYE4-F1
#
_cell.length_a   1.000
_cell.length_b   1.000
_cell.length_c   1.000
_cell.angle_alpha   90.00
_cell.angle_beta   90.00
_cell.angle_gamma   90.00
#
_symmetry.space_group_name_H-M   'P 1'
#
loop_
_entity.id
_entity.type
_entity.pdbx_description
1 polymer ?
#
loop_
_entity_poly.entity_id
_entity_poly.type
_entity_poly.pdbx_seq_one_letter_code
_entity_poly.pdbx_strand_id
1 'polypeptide(L)' 'MKYPKRIISLTEEPTELIYLLGEEERLVGVSTYTVRPPVAKKEKTTVSSFISGNINKIKEL' A
#
# COMPACT_ATOMS: atom_id res chain seq x y z
N MET A 1 2.37 22.67 -5.15
CA MET A 1 2.42 21.42 -5.95
C MET A 1 1.33 20.47 -5.46
N LYS A 2 0.67 19.72 -6.37
CA LYS A 2 -0.42 18.78 -6.02
C LYS A 2 0.17 17.36 -5.96
N TYR A 3 0.39 16.85 -4.75
CA TYR A 3 0.91 15.49 -4.55
C TYR A 3 -0.21 14.43 -4.50
N PRO A 4 0.10 13.15 -4.78
CA PRO A 4 -0.88 12.06 -4.66
C PRO A 4 -1.40 11.89 -3.24
N LYS A 5 -2.72 11.77 -3.05
CA LYS A 5 -3.32 11.62 -1.70
C LYS A 5 -3.75 10.21 -1.35
N ARG A 6 -3.89 9.33 -2.35
CA ARG A 6 -4.26 7.92 -2.20
C ARG A 6 -3.26 7.10 -3.01
N ILE A 7 -2.45 6.31 -2.32
CA ILE A 7 -1.30 5.60 -2.87
C ILE A 7 -1.52 4.11 -2.64
N ILE A 8 -1.19 3.32 -3.66
CA ILE A 8 -1.17 1.87 -3.58
C ILE A 8 0.27 1.41 -3.82
N SER A 9 0.79 0.59 -2.91
CA SER A 9 2.07 -0.09 -3.10
C SER A 9 1.85 -1.52 -3.60
N LEU A 10 2.52 -1.88 -4.68
CA LEU A 10 2.44 -3.22 -5.27
C LEU A 10 3.58 -4.15 -4.82
N THR A 11 4.59 -3.60 -4.13
CA THR A 11 5.71 -4.33 -3.53
C THR A 11 5.93 -3.89 -2.08
N GLU A 12 6.86 -4.52 -1.37
CA GLU A 12 7.10 -4.26 0.06
C GLU A 12 7.90 -2.98 0.30
N GLU A 13 8.92 -2.73 -0.51
CA GLU A 13 9.90 -1.66 -0.32
C GLU A 13 9.28 -0.26 -0.29
N PRO A 14 8.32 0.10 -1.17
CA PRO A 14 7.66 1.39 -1.12
C PRO A 14 6.76 1.51 0.11
N THR A 15 6.17 0.41 0.60
CA THR A 15 5.38 0.45 1.83
C THR A 15 6.26 0.81 3.02
N GLU A 16 7.39 0.12 3.19
CA GLU A 16 8.35 0.43 4.26
C GLU A 16 8.85 1.88 4.17
N LEU A 17 9.22 2.34 2.97
CA LEU A 17 9.69 3.70 2.76
C LEU A 17 8.63 4.75 3.13
N ILE A 18 7.37 4.56 2.74
CA ILE A 18 6.29 5.51 3.04
C ILE A 18 6.05 5.61 4.56
N TYR A 19 6.10 4.49 5.27
CA TYR A 19 6.02 4.50 6.75
C TYR A 19 7.22 5.21 7.38
N LEU A 20 8.44 5.00 6.87
CA LEU A 20 9.64 5.71 7.36
C LEU A 20 9.57 7.22 7.12
N LEU A 21 8.86 7.65 6.07
CA LEU A 21 8.61 9.06 5.77
C LEU A 21 7.49 9.68 6.62
N GLY A 22 6.75 8.89 7.42
CA GLY A 22 5.59 9.37 8.18
C GLY A 22 4.39 9.74 7.31
N GLU A 23 4.30 9.15 6.11
CA GLU A 23 3.27 9.45 5.10
C GLU A 23 2.29 8.27 4.91
N GLU A 24 2.24 7.35 5.88
CA GLU A 24 1.43 6.15 5.84
C GLU A 24 -0.06 6.41 5.72
N GLU A 25 -0.55 7.58 6.15
CA GLU A 25 -1.96 7.97 5.98
C GLU A 25 -2.38 8.01 4.50
N ARG A 26 -1.45 8.31 3.59
CA ARG A 26 -1.71 8.36 2.15
C ARG A 26 -1.64 6.98 1.50
N LEU A 27 -1.07 5.99 2.17
CA LEU A 27 -1.02 4.60 1.71
C LEU A 27 -2.34 3.92 2.05
N VAL A 28 -3.13 3.59 1.03
CA VAL A 28 -4.49 3.01 1.17
C VAL A 28 -4.56 1.55 0.75
N GLY A 29 -3.60 1.07 -0.03
CA GLY A 29 -3.53 -0.32 -0.49
C GLY A 29 -2.11 -0.85 -0.57
N VAL A 30 -1.95 -2.14 -0.28
CA VAL A 30 -0.64 -2.80 -0.22
C VAL A 30 -0.65 -4.18 -0.90
N SER A 31 0.55 -4.70 -1.17
CA SER A 31 0.75 -6.06 -1.63
C SER A 31 0.58 -7.07 -0.50
N THR A 32 0.15 -8.29 -0.81
CA THR A 32 0.09 -9.41 0.16
C THR A 32 1.47 -9.77 0.73
N TYR A 33 2.53 -9.42 -0.01
CA TYR A 33 3.94 -9.61 0.38
C TYR A 33 4.44 -8.53 1.34
N THR A 34 3.62 -7.53 1.68
CA THR A 34 4.00 -6.51 2.65
C THR A 34 4.17 -7.15 4.02
N VAL A 35 5.42 -7.24 4.49
CA VAL A 35 5.75 -7.71 5.84
C VAL A 35 6.34 -6.60 6.71
N ARG A 36 6.90 -5.54 6.11
CA ARG A 36 7.47 -4.39 6.83
C ARG A 36 6.77 -3.07 6.46
N PRO A 37 6.40 -2.25 7.47
CA PRO A 37 6.33 -2.62 8.89
C PRO A 37 5.20 -3.64 9.14
N PRO A 38 5.27 -4.49 10.19
CA PRO A 38 4.23 -5.49 10.48
C PRO A 38 2.82 -4.92 10.65
N VAL A 39 2.72 -3.65 11.03
CA VAL A 39 1.44 -2.93 11.20
C VAL A 39 0.75 -2.66 9.86
N ALA A 40 1.51 -2.45 8.77
CA ALA A 40 0.96 -2.16 7.44
C ALA A 40 0.04 -3.26 6.93
N LYS A 41 0.39 -4.51 7.20
CA LYS A 41 -0.42 -5.68 6.81
C LYS A 41 -1.77 -5.73 7.52
N LYS A 42 -1.87 -5.16 8.72
CA LYS A 42 -3.10 -5.13 9.52
C LYS A 42 -3.99 -3.93 9.17
N GLU A 43 -3.38 -2.78 8.92
CA GLU A 43 -4.08 -1.52 8.69
C GLU A 43 -4.52 -1.31 7.24
N LYS A 44 -3.76 -1.82 6.27
CA LYS A 44 -3.92 -1.45 4.85
C LYS A 44 -4.63 -2.55 4.07
N THR A 45 -5.48 -2.14 3.12
CA THR A 45 -6.20 -3.08 2.26
C THR A 45 -5.22 -3.81 1.35
N THR A 46 -5.21 -5.14 1.40
CA THR A 46 -4.42 -5.94 0.45
C THR A 46 -5.11 -5.98 -0.91
N VAL A 47 -4.44 -5.45 -1.94
CA VAL A 47 -4.97 -5.30 -3.29
C VAL A 47 -4.19 -6.04 -4.36
N SER A 48 -2.96 -6.50 -4.10
CA SER A 48 -2.16 -7.24 -5.08
C SER A 48 -1.45 -8.46 -4.50
N SER A 49 -1.09 -9.35 -5.41
CA SER A 49 -0.16 -10.47 -5.25
C SER A 49 1.00 -10.31 -6.25
N PHE A 50 1.89 -11.29 -6.35
CA PHE A 50 3.11 -11.21 -7.16
C PHE A 50 2.81 -11.12 -8.66
N ILE A 51 1.75 -11.78 -9.13
CA ILE A 51 1.41 -11.90 -10.55
C ILE A 51 0.08 -11.22 -10.88
N SER A 52 -0.72 -10.83 -9.88
CA SER A 52 -2.06 -10.30 -10.09
C SER A 52 -2.43 -9.17 -9.15
N GLY A 53 -3.23 -8.21 -9.64
CA GLY A 53 -3.85 -7.15 -8.87
C GLY A 53 -5.37 -7.26 -8.91
N ASN A 54 -6.03 -6.99 -7.78
CA ASN A 54 -7.49 -6.94 -7.68
C ASN A 54 -7.98 -5.54 -8.07
N ILE A 55 -8.33 -5.37 -9.35
CA ILE A 55 -8.80 -4.10 -9.91
C ILE A 55 -10.06 -3.59 -9.20
N ASN A 56 -10.96 -4.47 -8.78
CA ASN A 56 -12.19 -4.06 -8.10
C ASN A 56 -11.88 -3.42 -6.74
N LYS A 57 -11.03 -4.06 -5.93
CA LYS A 57 -10.55 -3.47 -4.67
C LYS A 57 -9.82 -2.15 -4.88
N ILE A 58 -9.03 -2.03 -5.94
CA ILE A 58 -8.32 -0.79 -6.26
C ILE A 58 -9.30 0.35 -6.54
N LYS A 59 -10.39 0.11 -7.27
CA LYS A 59 -11.40 1.12 -7.60
C LYS A 59 -12.23 1.57 -6.39
N GLU A 60 -12.38 0.71 -5.38
CA GLU A 60 -13.11 1.00 -4.15
C GLU A 60 -12.30 1.80 -3.12
N LEU A 61 -10.98 1.92 -3.34
CA LEU A 61 -10.08 2.76 -2.54
C LEU A 61 -10.04 4.18 -3.10
#